data_AF-A0A3E3EFQ2-F1
#
_entry.id   AF-A0A3E3EFQ2-F1
#
_cell.length_a   1.000
_cell.length_b   1.000
_cell.length_c   1.000
_cell.angle_alpha   90.00
_cell.angle_beta   90.00
_cell.angle_gamma   90.00
#
_symmetry.space_group_name_H-M   'P 1'
#
loop_
_entity.id
_entity.type
_entity.pdbx_description
1 polymer ?
#
loop_
_entity_poly.entity_id
_entity_poly.type
_entity_poly.pdbx_seq_one_letter_code
_entity_poly.pdbx_strand_id
1 'polypeptide(L)' 'MKLETITAENLAKYKKAQELKVFEYYGCTYEQNEYSYGRFITSGLDERIYTFIADNEDKFFGKENENVKDRKD' A
#
# COMPACT_ATOMS: atom_id res chain seq x y z
N MET A 1 5.33 20.95 -5.59
CA MET A 1 6.00 19.99 -4.69
C MET A 1 6.78 19.02 -5.55
N LYS A 2 8.10 18.87 -5.34
CA LYS A 2 8.81 17.70 -5.88
C LYS A 2 8.39 16.54 -4.99
N LEU A 3 7.77 15.51 -5.56
CA LEU A 3 7.55 14.26 -4.84
C LEU A 3 8.92 13.80 -4.34
N GLU A 4 9.13 13.93 -3.03
CA GLU A 4 10.31 13.36 -2.38
C GLU A 4 10.36 11.89 -2.77
N THR A 5 11.52 11.46 -3.25
CA THR A 5 11.72 10.14 -3.84
C THR A 5 11.09 9.06 -2.98
N ILE A 6 10.09 8.35 -3.51
CA ILE A 6 9.50 7.20 -2.82
C ILE A 6 10.62 6.19 -2.58
N THR A 7 10.89 5.89 -1.30
CA THR A 7 11.96 4.98 -0.91
C THR A 7 11.42 3.55 -0.76
N ALA A 8 12.32 2.57 -0.77
CA ALA A 8 11.97 1.18 -0.45
C ALA A 8 11.34 1.04 0.95
N GLU A 9 11.74 1.88 1.91
CA GLU A 9 11.14 1.91 3.24
C GLU A 9 9.67 2.35 3.18
N ASN A 10 9.34 3.36 2.37
CA ASN A 10 7.97 3.82 2.20
C ASN A 10 7.08 2.71 1.61
N LEU A 11 7.60 1.97 0.62
CA LEU A 11 6.89 0.84 0.02
C LEU A 11 6.72 -0.32 1.02
N ALA A 12 7.72 -0.60 1.84
CA ALA A 12 7.63 -1.63 2.88
C ALA A 12 6.60 -1.27 3.96
N LYS A 13 6.58 0.00 4.40
CA LYS A 13 5.58 0.53 5.34
C LYS A 13 4.16 0.42 4.77
N TYR A 14 3.98 0.82 3.52
CA TYR A 14 2.71 0.70 2.82
C TYR A 14 2.24 -0.76 2.77
N LYS A 15 3.08 -1.69 2.29
CA LYS A 15 2.74 -3.12 2.18
C LYS A 15 2.37 -3.72 3.53
N LYS A 16 3.18 -3.46 4.57
CA LYS A 16 2.93 -3.96 5.92
C LYS A 16 1.56 -3.51 6.44
N ALA A 17 1.14 -2.27 6.12
CA ALA A 17 -0.17 -1.78 6.51
C ALA A 17 -1.33 -2.48 5.77
N GLN A 18 -1.14 -2.85 4.49
CA GLN A 18 -2.14 -3.61 3.73
C GLN A 18 -2.36 -5.04 4.28
N GLU A 19 -1.31 -5.64 4.86
CA GLU A 19 -1.36 -7.01 5.42
C GLU A 19 -2.05 -7.09 6.80
N LEU A 20 -2.24 -5.95 7.48
CA LEU A 20 -2.88 -5.92 8.78
C LEU A 20 -4.39 -6.11 8.67
N LYS A 21 -4.92 -7.07 9.44
CA LYS A 21 -6.37 -7.33 9.54
C LYS A 21 -7.07 -6.46 10.57
N VAL A 22 -6.34 -6.04 11.60
CA VAL A 22 -6.84 -5.20 12.69
C VAL A 22 -5.80 -4.15 13.04
N PHE A 23 -6.23 -3.06 13.66
CA PHE A 23 -5.33 -2.05 14.23
C PHE A 23 -5.87 -1.46 15.52
N GLU A 24 -4.97 -0.95 16.35
CA GLU A 24 -5.34 -0.21 17.56
C GLU A 24 -5.27 1.29 17.29
N TYR A 25 -6.30 2.02 17.69
CA TYR A 25 -6.37 3.46 17.59
C TYR A 25 -7.11 4.04 18.79
N TYR A 26 -6.48 4.96 19.52
CA TYR A 26 -7.01 5.50 20.78
C TYR A 26 -7.48 4.44 21.80
N GLY A 27 -6.75 3.31 21.89
CA GLY A 27 -7.07 2.22 22.83
C GLY A 27 -8.24 1.32 22.41
N CYS A 28 -8.76 1.50 21.19
CA CYS A 28 -9.78 0.64 20.61
C CYS A 28 -9.19 -0.19 19.46
N THR A 29 -9.57 -1.46 19.37
CA THR A 29 -9.23 -2.31 18.23
C THR A 29 -10.28 -2.20 17.14
N TYR A 30 -9.84 -1.97 15.90
CA TYR A 30 -10.69 -1.82 14.73
C TYR A 30 -10.30 -2.85 13.67
N GLU A 31 -11.29 -3.45 13.01
CA GLU A 31 -11.08 -4.29 11.83
C GLU A 31 -10.77 -3.45 10.60
N GLN A 32 -9.77 -3.87 9.83
CA GLN A 32 -9.34 -3.18 8.62
C GLN A 32 -10.09 -3.74 7.41
N ASN A 33 -10.78 -2.84 6.71
CA ASN A 33 -11.34 -3.10 5.39
C ASN A 33 -10.36 -2.64 4.29
N GLU A 34 -10.58 -3.11 3.06
CA GLU A 34 -9.73 -2.84 1.87
C GLU A 34 -9.46 -1.34 1.65
N TYR A 35 -10.43 -0.46 1.98
CA TYR A 35 -10.34 1.00 1.82
C TYR A 35 -10.27 1.76 3.16
N SER A 36 -9.89 1.10 4.25
CA SER A 36 -10.01 1.70 5.59
C SER A 36 -8.93 2.75 5.87
N TYR A 37 -9.34 3.86 6.49
CA TYR A 37 -8.46 4.87 7.10
C TYR A 37 -7.41 4.24 8.04
N GLY A 38 -7.70 3.07 8.59
CA GLY A 38 -6.76 2.27 9.39
C GLY A 38 -5.47 1.90 8.66
N ARG A 39 -5.54 1.56 7.37
CA ARG A 39 -4.35 1.22 6.57
C ARG A 39 -3.43 2.43 6.40
N PHE A 40 -4.00 3.61 6.20
CA PHE A 40 -3.24 4.85 6.20
C PHE A 40 -2.58 5.10 7.55
N ILE A 41 -3.36 5.09 8.64
CA ILE A 41 -2.85 5.41 9.99
C ILE A 41 -1.76 4.43 10.43
N THR A 42 -1.94 3.14 10.16
CA THR A 42 -0.96 2.10 10.53
C THR A 42 0.30 2.13 9.68
N SER A 43 0.25 2.67 8.45
CA SER A 43 1.44 2.80 7.60
C SER A 43 2.47 3.79 8.16
N GLY A 44 2.03 4.78 8.95
CA GLY A 44 2.89 5.86 9.46
C GLY A 44 3.50 6.73 8.35
N LEU A 45 2.92 6.72 7.16
CA LEU A 45 3.34 7.53 6.01
C LEU A 45 2.69 8.91 6.06
N ASP A 46 3.34 9.90 5.44
CA ASP A 46 2.67 11.17 5.11
C ASP A 46 1.51 10.87 4.14
N GLU A 47 0.38 11.57 4.32
CA GLU A 47 -0.81 11.40 3.49
C GLU A 47 -0.49 11.45 2.00
N ARG A 48 0.35 12.40 1.57
CA ARG A 48 0.70 12.56 0.15
C ARG A 48 1.50 11.37 -0.38
N ILE A 49 2.40 10.81 0.44
CA ILE A 49 3.19 9.63 0.09
C ILE A 49 2.28 8.40 0.01
N TYR A 50 1.41 8.22 1.00
CA TYR A 50 0.46 7.11 1.03
C TYR A 50 -0.48 7.15 -0.18
N THR A 51 -1.14 8.29 -0.42
CA THR A 51 -2.06 8.47 -1.55
C THR A 51 -1.35 8.28 -2.88
N PHE A 52 -0.11 8.75 -3.02
CA PHE A 52 0.65 8.55 -4.25
C PHE A 52 1.00 7.08 -4.50
N ILE A 53 1.41 6.34 -3.45
CA ILE A 53 1.70 4.91 -3.55
C ILE A 53 0.42 4.14 -3.85
N ALA A 54 -0.70 4.45 -3.19
CA ALA A 54 -2.00 3.81 -3.42
C ALA A 54 -2.52 4.03 -4.84
N ASP A 55 -2.44 5.27 -5.35
CA ASP A 55 -2.85 5.62 -6.73
C ASP A 55 -1.98 4.94 -7.79
N ASN A 56 -0.74 4.57 -7.43
CA ASN A 56 0.23 3.93 -8.31
C ASN A 56 0.59 2.52 -7.83
N GLU A 57 -0.30 1.86 -7.09
CA GLU A 57 -0.01 0.57 -6.44
C GLU A 57 0.40 -0.49 -7.48
N ASP A 58 -0.27 -0.53 -8.63
CA ASP A 58 0.08 -1.39 -9.76
C ASP A 58 1.50 -1.13 -10.30
N LYS A 59 2.03 0.09 -10.21
CA LYS A 59 3.40 0.37 -10.68
C LYS A 59 4.47 -0.07 -9.67
N PHE A 60 4.13 -0.06 -8.38
CA PHE A 60 5.05 -0.40 -7.30
C PHE A 60 5.00 -1.88 -6.91
N PHE A 61 3.82 -2.50 -7.03
CA PHE A 61 3.52 -3.85 -6.58
C PHE A 61 2.90 -4.72 -7.68
N GLY A 62 2.44 -4.12 -8.78
CA GLY A 62 1.95 -4.83 -9.96
C GLY A 62 3.10 -5.18 -10.92
N LYS A 63 3.51 -6.45 -10.87
CA LYS A 63 3.60 -7.38 -12.02
C LYS A 63 4.52 -8.55 -11.68
N GLU A 64 3.91 -9.61 -11.16
CA GLU A 64 4.35 -10.99 -11.45
C GLU A 64 3.59 -11.61 -12.64
N ASN A 65 2.73 -10.86 -13.35
CA ASN A 65 1.87 -11.42 -14.41
C ASN A 65 1.84 -10.59 -15.72
N GLU A 66 3.00 -10.30 -16.30
CA GLU A 66 3.09 -10.00 -17.74
C GLU A 66 4.07 -10.94 -18.43
N ASN A 67 3.84 -12.25 -18.33
CA ASN A 67 4.35 -13.20 -19.31
C ASN A 67 3.48 -14.47 -19.47
N VAL A 68 2.15 -14.33 -19.46
CA VAL A 68 1.22 -15.41 -19.85
C VAL A 68 0.33 -14.94 -21.00
N LYS A 69 0.94 -14.61 -22.13
CA LYS A 69 0.30 -14.73 -23.45
C LYS A 69 1.38 -15.01 -24.50
N ASP A 70 1.60 -16.30 -24.75
CA ASP A 70 1.79 -16.98 -26.05
C ASP A 70 2.43 -18.35 -25.75
N ARG A 71 1.86 -19.51 -26.07
CA ARG A 71 1.39 -19.91 -27.39
C ARG A 71 0.24 -20.91 -27.26
N LYS A 72 -0.81 -20.69 -28.05
CA LYS A 72 -1.56 -21.79 -28.67
C LYS A 72 -0.66 -22.35 -29.78
N ASP A 73 -0.43 -23.65 -29.77
CA ASP A 73 -0.32 -24.46 -30.98
C ASP A 73 -1.07 -25.77 -30.72
#